data_AF-A0A1Q4E8N2-F1
#
_entry.id   AF-A0A1Q4E8N2-F1
#
_cell.length_a   1.000
_cell.length_b   1.000
_cell.length_c   1.000
_cell.angle_alpha   90.00
_cell.angle_beta   90.00
_cell.angle_gamma   90.00
#
_symmetry.space_group_name_H-M   'P 1'
#
loop_
_entity.id
_entity.type
_entity.pdbx_description
1 polymer ?
#
loop_
_entity_poly.entity_id
_entity_poly.type
_entity_poly.pdbx_seq_one_letter_code
_entity_poly.pdbx_strand_id
1 'polypeptide(L)' 'MEIDAVEIDNGHHEQFVVAIRPTRNGRVVGTVARPGTGEVVSFSGWMDLLRLLEPRSPDAVSR' A
#
# COMPACT_ATOMS: atom_id res chain seq x y z
N MET A 1 -29.82 -19.52 -7.18
CA MET A 1 -28.46 -19.30 -6.67
C MET A 1 -28.39 -17.81 -6.40
N GLU A 2 -28.62 -17.43 -5.15
CA GLU A 2 -28.60 -16.03 -4.73
C GLU A 2 -27.14 -15.57 -4.75
N ILE A 3 -26.82 -14.57 -5.56
CA ILE A 3 -25.51 -13.95 -5.55
C ILE A 3 -25.60 -12.92 -4.43
N ASP A 4 -25.05 -13.26 -3.26
CA ASP A 4 -24.83 -12.29 -2.19
C ASP A 4 -24.11 -11.09 -2.80
N ALA A 5 -24.79 -9.93 -2.76
CA ALA A 5 -24.20 -8.67 -3.14
C ALA A 5 -23.02 -8.44 -2.19
N VAL A 6 -21.80 -8.55 -2.72
CA VAL A 6 -20.61 -8.11 -1.99
C VAL A 6 -20.77 -6.60 -1.81
N GLU A 7 -21.19 -6.17 -0.63
CA GLU A 7 -21.15 -4.78 -0.23
C GLU A 7 -19.69 -4.35 -0.28
N ILE A 8 -19.32 -3.66 -1.37
CA ILE A 8 -18.04 -2.97 -1.46
C ILE A 8 -18.15 -1.83 -0.47
N ASP A 9 -17.59 -2.02 0.72
CA ASP A 9 -17.36 -0.95 1.67
C ASP A 9 -16.62 0.18 0.93
N ASN A 10 -17.30 1.30 0.69
CA ASN A 10 -16.75 2.50 0.06
C ASN A 10 -15.91 3.32 1.05
N GLY A 11 -15.33 2.66 2.07
CA GLY A 11 -14.22 3.22 2.83
C GLY A 11 -13.13 3.74 1.90
N HIS A 12 -12.45 4.81 2.29
CA HIS A 12 -11.41 5.47 1.49
C HIS A 12 -10.29 4.49 1.10
N HIS A 13 -10.43 3.79 -0.03
CA HIS A 13 -9.42 2.86 -0.54
C HIS A 13 -8.24 3.67 -1.05
N GLU A 14 -7.12 3.58 -0.34
CA GLU A 14 -5.88 4.23 -0.72
C GLU A 14 -5.16 3.42 -1.80
N GLN A 15 -4.95 4.04 -2.96
CA GLN A 15 -4.30 3.39 -4.10
C GLN A 15 -2.80 3.71 -4.13
N PHE A 16 -2.01 2.70 -4.51
CA PHE A 16 -0.56 2.81 -4.65
C PHE A 16 -0.10 2.14 -5.94
N VAL A 17 0.90 2.73 -6.60
CA VAL A 17 1.63 2.09 -7.71
C VAL A 17 2.99 1.66 -7.20
N VAL A 18 3.27 0.35 -7.28
CA VAL A 18 4.52 -0.23 -6.75
C VAL A 18 5.33 -0.85 -7.89
N ALA A 19 6.57 -0.39 -8.06
CA ALA A 19 7.55 -0.99 -8.98
C ALA A 19 8.55 -1.82 -8.19
N ILE A 20 8.53 -3.14 -8.36
CA ILE A 20 9.37 -4.09 -7.60
C ILE A 20 10.44 -4.70 -8.51
N ARG A 21 11.68 -4.77 -8.03
CA ARG A 21 12.78 -5.49 -8.69
C ARG A 21 13.47 -6.44 -7.70
N PRO A 22 13.65 -7.72 -8.05
CA PRO A 22 14.48 -8.62 -7.26
C PRO A 22 15.95 -8.22 -7.36
N THR A 23 16.69 -8.51 -6.29
CA THR A 23 18.15 -8.32 -6.22
C THR A 23 18.87 -9.67 -6.28
N ARG A 24 20.18 -9.65 -6.57
CA ARG A 24 20.99 -10.89 -6.70
C ARG A 24 21.07 -11.74 -5.42
N ASN A 25 20.82 -11.15 -4.25
CA ASN A 25 20.84 -11.84 -2.96
C ASN A 25 19.43 -12.22 -2.45
N GLY A 26 18.42 -12.17 -3.32
CA GLY A 26 17.04 -12.56 -2.97
C GLY A 26 16.25 -11.51 -2.19
N ARG A 27 16.79 -10.29 -1.99
CA ARG A 27 16.00 -9.15 -1.46
C ARG A 27 15.19 -8.48 -2.57
N VAL A 28 14.25 -7.62 -2.20
CA VAL A 28 13.51 -6.75 -3.14
C VAL A 28 13.87 -5.30 -2.93
N VAL A 29 13.90 -4.52 -4.00
CA VAL A 29 14.03 -3.06 -3.96
C VAL A 29 13.06 -2.46 -4.95
N GLY A 30 12.64 -1.23 -4.72
CA GLY A 30 11.63 -0.63 -5.59
C GLY A 30 11.22 0.77 -5.19
N THR A 31 10.15 1.22 -5.82
CA THR A 31 9.50 2.50 -5.49
C THR A 31 8.01 2.30 -5.27
N VAL A 32 7.43 3.13 -4.40
CA VAL A 32 6.00 3.29 -4.18
C VAL A 32 5.63 4.71 -4.59
N ALA A 33 4.57 4.86 -5.38
CA ALA A 33 4.01 6.15 -5.74
C ALA A 33 2.54 6.21 -5.33
N ARG A 34 2.12 7.33 -4.74
CA ARG A 34 0.70 7.60 -4.46
C ARG A 34 0.11 8.45 -5.59
N PRO A 35 -0.84 7.93 -6.37
CA PRO A 35 -1.48 8.68 -7.44
C PRO A 35 -2.04 10.01 -6.94
N GLY A 36 -1.85 11.07 -7.73
CA GLY A 36 -2.33 12.41 -7.41
C GLY A 36 -1.45 13.25 -6.48
N THR A 37 -0.43 12.67 -5.82
CA THR A 37 0.50 13.44 -4.97
C THR A 37 1.82 13.79 -5.64
N GLY A 38 2.23 13.03 -6.65
CA GLY A 38 3.57 13.11 -7.24
C GLY A 38 4.69 12.61 -6.31
N GLU A 39 4.36 12.13 -5.10
CA GLU A 39 5.31 11.56 -4.16
C GLU A 39 5.74 10.16 -4.63
N VAL A 40 7.05 9.96 -4.74
CA VAL A 40 7.67 8.66 -5.06
C VAL A 40 8.73 8.36 -4.02
N VAL A 41 8.56 7.26 -3.30
CA VAL A 41 9.46 6.84 -2.21
C VAL A 41 10.13 5.53 -2.57
N SER A 42 11.44 5.42 -2.33
CA SER A 42 12.19 4.17 -2.52
C SER A 42 12.09 3.28 -1.29
N PHE A 43 12.10 1.95 -1.48
CA PHE A 43 12.15 0.98 -0.38
C PHE A 43 13.20 -0.11 -0.60
N SER A 44 13.66 -0.73 0.49
CA SER A 44 14.61 -1.85 0.47
C SER A 44 14.14 -3.00 1.35
N GLY A 45 13.53 -4.00 0.71
CA GLY A 45 12.98 -5.17 1.35
C GLY A 45 11.49 -5.05 1.64
N TRP A 46 10.90 -6.20 1.99
CA TRP A 46 9.46 -6.33 2.19
C TRP A 46 8.94 -5.52 3.38
N MET A 47 9.70 -5.45 4.48
CA MET A 47 9.29 -4.68 5.66
C MET A 47 9.18 -3.19 5.40
N ASP A 48 10.12 -2.61 4.63
CA ASP A 48 10.07 -1.20 4.25
C ASP A 48 8.85 -0.94 3.36
N LEU A 49 8.57 -1.82 2.39
CA LEU A 49 7.37 -1.71 1.56
C LEU A 49 6.08 -1.74 2.39
N LEU A 50 5.93 -2.72 3.29
CA LEU A 50 4.72 -2.85 4.10
C LEU A 50 4.45 -1.61 4.96
N ARG A 51 5.49 -1.03 5.57
CA ARG A 51 5.39 0.23 6.33
C ARG A 51 4.94 1.42 5.49
N LEU A 52 5.31 1.46 4.21
CA LEU A 52 4.88 2.52 3.29
C LEU A 52 3.41 2.39 2.86
N LEU A 53 2.87 1.17 2.94
CA LEU A 53 1.47 0.87 2.59
C LEU A 53 0.55 0.90 3.80
N GLU A 54 1.09 0.99 5.01
CA GLU A 54 0.28 1.14 6.22
C GLU A 54 -0.58 2.41 6.10
N PRO A 55 -1.91 2.27 6.22
CA PRO A 55 -2.81 3.42 6.22
C PRO A 55 -2.35 4.40 7.29
N ARG A 56 -2.24 5.69 6.93
CA ARG A 56 -2.08 6.75 7.93
C ARG A 56 -3.40 6.82 8.70
N SER A 57 -3.54 5.99 9.74
CA SER A 57 -4.77 5.90 10.52
C SER A 57 -5.22 7.30 10.99
N PRO A 58 -6.48 7.70 10.73
CA PRO A 58 -7.04 8.91 11.32
C PRO A 58 -7.38 8.75 12.82
N ASP A 59 -7.50 7.54 13.35
CA ASP A 59 -8.12 7.31 14.67
C ASP A 59 -7.29 6.42 15.62
N ALA A 60 -6.20 6.97 16.14
CA ALA A 60 -5.55 6.45 17.36
C ALA A 60 -5.89 7.24 18.63
N VAL A 61 -6.81 8.22 18.57
CA VAL A 61 -7.20 9.04 19.73
C VAL A 61 -8.72 9.26 19.77
N SER A 62 -9.43 8.30 20.36
CA SER A 62 -10.65 8.56 21.13
C SER A 62 -10.95 7.33 21.98
N ARG A 63 -10.35 7.30 23.17
CA ARG A 63 -10.77 6.43 24.26
C ARG A 63 -10.69 7.20 25.57
#